data_AF-A0A1V4ASR5-F1
#
_entry.id   AF-A0A1V4ASR5-F1
#
_cell.length_a   1.000
_cell.length_b   1.000
_cell.length_c   1.000
_cell.angle_alpha   90.00
_cell.angle_beta   90.00
_cell.angle_gamma   90.00
#
_symmetry.space_group_name_H-M   'P 1'
#
loop_
_entity.id
_entity.type
_entity.pdbx_description
1 polymer ?
#
loop_
_entity_poly.entity_id
_entity_poly.type
_entity_poly.pdbx_seq_one_letter_code
_entity_poly.pdbx_strand_id
1 'polypeptide(L)'
;MPPLGDHFKSSKERTGNAYEELHHWIDDNKTNAPEIHDLAKIHENIAYVREQWGEAAVQEFVLHIKEDLEHRLKENLQYFGLFK
;
A
#
# COMPACT_ATOMS: atom_id res chain seq x y z
N MET A 1 4.19 2.07 8.28
CA MET A 1 4.22 1.82 6.82
C MET A 1 5.66 1.55 6.47
N PRO A 2 5.99 0.43 5.81
CA PRO A 2 7.33 0.20 5.32
C PRO A 2 7.83 1.38 4.47
N PRO A 3 9.14 1.65 4.44
CA PRO A 3 9.71 2.57 3.46
C PRO A 3 9.35 2.18 2.02
N LEU A 4 9.21 3.18 1.13
CA LEU A 4 8.89 2.97 -0.28
C LEU A 4 9.79 1.94 -0.99
N GLY A 5 11.08 1.92 -0.66
CA GLY A 5 12.03 0.94 -1.19
C GLY A 5 11.73 -0.51 -0.77
N ASP A 6 11.16 -0.71 0.42
CA ASP A 6 10.74 -2.05 0.88
C ASP A 6 9.51 -2.54 0.13
N HIS A 7 8.60 -1.63 -0.24
CA HIS A 7 7.48 -1.96 -1.12
C HIS A 7 7.94 -2.36 -2.52
N PHE A 8 8.85 -1.61 -3.16
CA PHE A 8 9.42 -1.97 -4.46
C PHE A 8 10.06 -3.37 -4.44
N LYS A 9 10.84 -3.66 -3.39
CA LYS A 9 11.49 -4.95 -3.23
C LYS A 9 10.46 -6.07 -3.09
N SER A 10 9.50 -5.93 -2.18
CA SER A 10 8.47 -6.94 -1.91
C SER A 10 7.60 -7.18 -3.15
N SER A 11 7.25 -6.11 -3.87
CA SER A 11 6.52 -6.15 -5.13
C SER A 11 7.26 -6.93 -6.22
N LYS A 12 8.55 -6.62 -6.41
CA LYS A 12 9.41 -7.29 -7.38
C LYS A 12 9.65 -8.76 -7.04
N GLU A 13 9.79 -9.10 -5.77
CA GLU A 13 9.92 -10.49 -5.32
C GLU A 13 8.67 -11.32 -5.60
N ARG A 14 7.47 -10.73 -5.46
CA ARG A 14 6.19 -11.41 -5.74
C ARG A 14 5.89 -11.55 -7.23
N THR A 15 6.13 -10.48 -8.00
CA THR A 15 5.56 -10.34 -9.34
C THR A 15 6.58 -10.21 -10.46
N GLY A 16 7.86 -9.96 -10.12
CA GLY A 16 8.90 -9.57 -11.07
C GLY A 16 8.85 -8.09 -11.49
N ASN A 17 7.82 -7.33 -11.07
CA ASN A 17 7.64 -5.91 -11.35
C ASN A 17 7.61 -5.12 -10.03
N ALA A 18 8.29 -3.97 -9.97
CA ALA A 18 8.32 -3.13 -8.78
C ALA A 18 7.11 -2.19 -8.67
N TYR A 19 6.33 -2.02 -9.75
CA TYR A 19 5.19 -1.11 -9.82
C TYR A 19 5.51 0.30 -9.28
N GLU A 20 6.66 0.85 -9.71
CA GLU A 20 7.22 2.08 -9.12
C GLU A 20 6.25 3.27 -9.21
N GLU A 21 5.63 3.50 -10.37
CA GLU A 21 4.68 4.60 -10.56
C GLU A 21 3.45 4.49 -9.65
N LEU A 22 2.91 3.29 -9.48
CA LEU A 22 1.78 3.03 -8.58
C LEU A 22 2.16 3.37 -7.14
N HIS A 23 3.30 2.85 -6.68
CA HIS A 23 3.81 3.09 -5.33
C HIS A 23 4.12 4.57 -5.06
N HIS A 24 4.70 5.28 -6.04
CA HIS A 24 4.88 6.73 -5.95
C HIS A 24 3.55 7.47 -5.84
N TRP A 25 2.54 7.08 -6.63
CA TRP A 25 1.20 7.67 -6.54
C TRP A 25 0.57 7.44 -5.15
N ILE A 26 0.77 6.27 -4.56
CA ILE A 26 0.23 5.94 -3.22
C ILE A 26 0.87 6.81 -2.13
N ASP A 27 2.19 6.98 -2.14
CA ASP A 27 2.95 7.43 -0.96
C ASP A 27 3.64 8.80 -1.04
N ASP A 28 3.97 9.29 -2.23
CA ASP A 28 4.79 10.51 -2.35
C ASP A 28 4.03 11.76 -1.93
N ASN A 29 2.76 11.86 -2.30
CA ASN A 29 1.92 12.98 -1.93
C ASN A 29 1.31 12.77 -0.54
N LYS A 30 1.99 13.26 0.50
CA LYS A 30 1.55 13.15 1.90
C LYS A 30 0.19 13.80 2.20
N THR A 31 -0.28 14.72 1.36
CA THR A 31 -1.63 15.30 1.50
C THR A 31 -2.71 14.32 1.04
N ASN A 32 -2.45 13.57 -0.02
CA ASN A 32 -3.41 12.65 -0.62
C ASN A 32 -3.29 11.22 -0.08
N ALA A 33 -2.10 10.83 0.40
CA ALA A 33 -1.84 9.49 0.93
C ALA A 33 -2.88 9.04 1.99
N PRO A 34 -3.32 9.88 2.96
CA PRO A 34 -4.36 9.48 3.90
C PRO A 34 -5.67 9.03 3.25
N GLU A 35 -6.07 9.67 2.16
CA GLU A 35 -7.28 9.32 1.41
C GLU A 35 -7.09 8.08 0.54
N ILE A 36 -5.90 7.92 -0.07
CA ILE A 36 -5.56 6.71 -0.83
C ILE A 36 -5.60 5.46 0.06
N HIS A 37 -5.17 5.60 1.32
CA HIS A 37 -5.15 4.52 2.31
C HIS A 37 -6.45 4.36 3.12
N ASP A 38 -7.48 5.17 2.85
CA ASP A 38 -8.75 5.07 3.55
C ASP A 38 -9.53 3.83 3.07
N LEU A 39 -9.65 2.84 3.94
CA LEU A 39 -10.40 1.61 3.68
C LEU A 39 -11.87 1.87 3.33
N ALA A 40 -12.47 2.94 3.82
CA ALA A 40 -13.85 3.29 3.48
C ALA A 40 -13.99 3.71 2.00
N LYS A 41 -12.92 4.25 1.41
CA LYS A 41 -12.86 4.73 0.03
C LYS A 41 -12.06 3.82 -0.92
N ILE A 42 -11.58 2.67 -0.44
CA ILE A 42 -10.69 1.79 -1.21
C ILE A 42 -11.29 1.37 -2.57
N HIS A 43 -12.61 1.25 -2.67
CA HIS A 43 -13.31 0.90 -3.90
C HIS A 43 -13.18 1.97 -5.00
N GLU A 44 -13.14 3.25 -4.63
CA GLU A 44 -12.90 4.37 -5.55
C GLU A 44 -11.46 4.33 -6.07
N ASN A 45 -10.50 4.12 -5.16
CA ASN A 45 -9.08 4.00 -5.50
C ASN A 45 -8.81 2.75 -6.37
N ILE A 46 -9.48 1.62 -6.11
CA ILE A 46 -9.40 0.42 -6.95
C ILE A 46 -9.87 0.71 -8.37
N ALA A 47 -10.96 1.46 -8.54
CA ALA A 47 -11.45 1.83 -9.87
C ALA A 47 -10.43 2.68 -10.62
N TYR A 48 -9.85 3.69 -9.95
CA TYR A 48 -8.79 4.52 -10.51
C TYR A 48 -7.54 3.72 -10.88
N VAL A 49 -7.02 2.88 -9.98
CA VAL A 49 -5.82 2.06 -10.21
C VAL A 49 -6.03 1.12 -11.39
N ARG A 50 -7.21 0.50 -11.51
CA ARG A 50 -7.57 -0.35 -12.64
C ARG A 50 -7.52 0.41 -13.95
N GLU A 51 -8.06 1.63 -13.98
CA GLU A 51 -8.08 2.46 -15.18
C GLU A 51 -6.67 2.90 -15.61
N GLN A 52 -5.81 3.26 -14.66
CA GLN A 52 -4.47 3.78 -14.96
C GLN A 52 -3.44 2.68 -15.25
N TRP A 53 -3.46 1.57 -14.50
CA TRP A 53 -2.39 0.55 -14.54
C TRP A 53 -2.88 -0.89 -14.76
N GLY A 54 -4.19 -1.10 -14.90
CA GLY A 54 -4.79 -2.41 -15.19
C GLY A 54 -4.98 -3.32 -13.98
N GLU A 55 -5.58 -4.50 -14.22
CA GLU A 55 -5.99 -5.43 -13.14
C GLU A 55 -4.84 -5.96 -12.30
N ALA A 56 -3.65 -6.18 -12.89
CA ALA A 56 -2.50 -6.65 -12.13
C ALA A 56 -2.03 -5.63 -11.08
N ALA A 57 -2.12 -4.33 -11.40
CA ALA A 57 -1.78 -3.25 -10.48
C ALA A 57 -2.82 -3.10 -9.34
N VAL A 58 -4.08 -3.47 -9.57
CA VAL A 58 -5.10 -3.50 -8.51
C VAL A 58 -4.71 -4.49 -7.42
N GLN A 59 -4.20 -5.67 -7.80
CA GLN A 59 -3.72 -6.65 -6.82
C GLN A 59 -2.57 -6.08 -5.99
N GLU A 60 -1.62 -5.41 -6.64
CA GLU A 60 -0.50 -4.80 -5.94
C GLU A 60 -0.92 -3.65 -5.02
N PHE A 61 -1.86 -2.80 -5.46
CA PHE A 61 -2.44 -1.75 -4.62
C PHE A 61 -3.06 -2.32 -3.34
N VAL A 62 -3.89 -3.37 -3.46
CA VAL A 62 -4.51 -4.00 -2.29
C VAL A 62 -3.46 -4.63 -1.36
N LEU A 63 -2.41 -5.24 -1.93
CA LEU A 63 -1.32 -5.81 -1.15
C LEU A 63 -0.53 -4.75 -0.39
N HIS A 64 -0.23 -3.62 -1.03
CA HIS A 64 0.41 -2.47 -0.39
C HIS A 64 -0.41 -1.97 0.81
N ILE A 65 -1.72 -1.71 0.62
CA ILE A 65 -2.61 -1.27 1.72
C ILE A 65 -2.65 -2.30 2.86
N LYS A 66 -2.69 -3.60 2.54
CA LYS A 66 -2.65 -4.68 3.54
C LYS A 66 -1.35 -4.63 4.36
N GLU A 67 -0.19 -4.58 3.70
CA GLU A 67 1.12 -4.53 4.36
C GLU A 67 1.22 -3.36 5.34
N ASP A 68 0.70 -2.21 4.93
CA ASP A 68 0.67 -1.01 5.76
C ASP A 68 -0.25 -1.10 6.96
N LEU A 69 -1.41 -1.75 6.81
CA LEU A 69 -2.31 -2.01 7.91
C LEU A 69 -1.71 -2.99 8.91
N GLU A 70 -1.09 -4.06 8.42
CA GLU A 70 -0.40 -5.04 9.28
C GLU A 70 0.75 -4.41 10.04
N HIS A 71 1.54 -3.56 9.39
CA HIS A 71 2.64 -2.85 10.02
C HIS A 71 2.12 -1.90 11.11
N ARG A 72 1.13 -1.06 10.80
CA ARG A 72 0.52 -0.13 11.78
C ARG A 72 -0.13 -0.87 12.93
N LEU A 73 -0.84 -1.96 12.66
CA LEU A 73 -1.45 -2.79 13.71
C LEU A 73 -0.38 -3.36 14.63
N LYS A 74 0.69 -3.94 14.07
CA LYS A 74 1.81 -4.47 14.85
C LYS A 74 2.45 -3.39 15.73
N GLU A 75 2.77 -2.22 15.18
CA GLU A 75 3.34 -1.09 15.92
C GLU A 75 2.42 -0.65 17.06
N ASN A 76 1.12 -0.53 16.81
CA ASN A 76 0.15 -0.15 17.84
C ASN A 76 0.05 -1.21 18.95
N LEU A 77 -0.01 -2.49 18.59
CA LEU A 77 -0.05 -3.58 19.58
C LEU A 77 1.24 -3.62 20.43
N GLN A 78 2.40 -3.36 19.83
CA GLN A 78 3.67 -3.23 20.55
C GLN A 78 3.68 -2.01 21.48
N TYR A 79 3.18 -0.87 21.02
CA TYR A 79 3.07 0.36 21.83
C TYR A 79 2.24 0.13 23.11
N PHE A 80 1.14 -0.62 23.01
CA PHE A 80 0.30 -0.97 24.17
C PHE A 80 0.79 -2.20 24.97
N GLY A 81 1.93 -2.79 24.61
CA GLY A 81 2.48 -3.98 25.29
C GLY A 81 1.64 -5.27 25.09
N LEU A 82 0.79 -5.29 24.08
CA LEU A 82 -0.10 -6.41 23.75
C LEU A 82 0.55 -7.43 22.80
N PHE A 83 1.67 -7.06 22.18
CA PHE A 83 2.43 -7.89 21.25
C PHE A 83 3.93 -7.61 21.44
N LYS A 84 4.76 -8.65 21.37
CA LYS A 84 6.22 -8.54 21.50
C LYS A 84 6.87 -8.53 20.12
#